data_AF-A0AAN7PCK1-F1
#
_entry.id   AF-A0AAN7PCK1-F1
#
_cell.length_a   1.000
_cell.length_b   1.000
_cell.length_c   1.000
_cell.angle_alpha   90.00
_cell.angle_beta   90.00
_cell.angle_gamma   90.00
#
_symmetry.space_group_name_H-M   'P 1'
#
loop_
_entity.id
_entity.type
_entity.pdbx_description
1 polymer ?
#
loop_
_entity_poly.entity_id
_entity_poly.type
_entity_poly.pdbx_seq_one_letter_code
_entity_poly.pdbx_strand_id
1 'polypeptide(L)'
;MGKMKFKKERKRGVVSILYYYCDTCEKTITISSHPASNNLNQALVWGATSIGIGYSQTDELFSVMNIPSVRSKFYRKLETEIGDIWEKKLQLEMADAAKVENKLAIERGDIEHGVPFITVIVDGGWAKRSYGHGFSSLSGVGCIIGEKTKKSLYLVIKNKFCLICAIGASKNVIPNTHKLSAAVRKSITKVVSTKQLCEDLKNIPYHVFGNHSNCRTEYCTRKKNNEEIYIPLLQTSGLFDEIIKVIENVIRKANRITRNVTTNYAERYMSLVSKFSGGKRVNYVLRGSYQRRSNEDLSQDEIKIKKDEILSRLRNDDVETLAIETIGQHDNAKWHEVRRNRITASSFGRICNRRETTSCHSFLKNLLYSSPYLATDAILYGRTHEKIALEKYEEIMKVQVKSSGFFISKEYPYLGASPDGLINEDGLVEVKCLYSIRNEKIKESLEKKQKNMCVKLEDEKLHLKKITNIFTKFRVS
;
A
#
# COMPACT_ATOMS: atom_id res chain seq x y z
N MET A 1 -28.89 57.26 -34.67
CA MET A 1 -28.78 55.85 -34.22
C MET A 1 -28.80 55.84 -32.71
N GLY A 2 -29.64 55.02 -32.08
CA GLY A 2 -29.71 54.93 -30.61
C GLY A 2 -28.44 54.33 -30.01
N LYS A 3 -28.06 54.76 -28.79
CA LYS A 3 -26.86 54.28 -28.11
C LYS A 3 -27.24 53.18 -27.12
N MET A 4 -26.48 52.09 -27.17
CA MET A 4 -26.60 50.99 -26.21
C MET A 4 -25.78 51.32 -24.96
N LYS A 5 -26.45 51.43 -23.81
CA LYS A 5 -25.82 51.69 -22.51
C LYS A 5 -25.79 50.39 -21.70
N PHE A 6 -24.62 50.05 -21.17
CA PHE A 6 -24.49 48.95 -20.23
C PHE A 6 -25.26 49.27 -18.94
N LYS A 7 -26.10 48.34 -18.49
CA LYS A 7 -26.92 48.51 -17.29
C LYS A 7 -26.36 47.73 -16.11
N LYS A 8 -26.11 46.42 -16.30
CA LYS A 8 -25.56 45.54 -15.26
C LYS A 8 -25.05 44.24 -15.85
N GLU A 9 -24.18 43.58 -15.09
CA GLU A 9 -23.79 42.20 -15.28
C GLU A 9 -24.42 41.34 -14.18
N ARG A 10 -24.97 40.19 -14.57
CA ARG A 10 -25.35 39.12 -13.65
C ARG A 10 -24.48 37.90 -13.92
N LYS A 11 -23.65 37.53 -12.95
CA LYS A 11 -22.86 36.29 -13.00
C LYS A 11 -23.68 35.10 -12.50
N ARG A 12 -23.68 34.01 -13.28
CA ARG A 12 -24.22 32.70 -12.89
C ARG A 12 -23.09 31.68 -13.01
N GLY A 13 -22.29 31.60 -11.95
CA GLY A 13 -21.06 30.83 -11.98
C GLY A 13 -20.06 31.46 -12.93
N VAL A 14 -19.56 30.68 -13.90
CA VAL A 14 -18.62 31.16 -14.93
C VAL A 14 -19.29 31.81 -16.14
N VAL A 15 -20.62 31.86 -16.16
CA VAL A 15 -21.39 32.50 -17.24
C VAL A 15 -21.77 33.91 -16.81
N SER A 16 -21.50 34.88 -17.68
CA SER A 16 -21.90 36.28 -17.51
C SER A 16 -23.10 36.59 -18.39
N ILE A 17 -24.09 37.25 -17.80
CA ILE A 17 -25.28 37.76 -18.51
C ILE A 17 -25.23 39.28 -18.42
N LEU A 18 -24.99 39.92 -19.56
CA LEU A 18 -24.86 41.36 -19.71
C LEU A 18 -26.19 41.95 -20.15
N TYR A 19 -26.65 42.98 -19.46
CA TYR A 19 -27.87 43.70 -19.77
C TYR A 19 -27.52 45.06 -20.34
N TYR A 20 -28.00 45.34 -21.54
CA TYR A 20 -27.86 46.63 -22.20
C TYR A 20 -29.23 47.25 -22.43
N TYR A 21 -29.28 48.57 -22.35
CA TYR A 21 -30.47 49.37 -22.55
C TYR A 21 -30.26 50.34 -23.72
N CYS A 22 -31.20 50.37 -24.67
CA CYS A 22 -31.20 51.35 -25.74
C CYS A 22 -31.89 52.63 -25.26
N ASP A 23 -31.20 53.76 -25.32
CA ASP A 23 -31.74 55.06 -24.88
C ASP A 23 -32.81 55.67 -25.79
N THR A 24 -32.98 55.13 -27.01
CA THR A 24 -33.92 55.66 -28.00
C THR A 24 -35.20 54.85 -28.11
N CYS A 25 -35.14 53.52 -28.02
CA CYS A 25 -36.31 52.65 -28.14
C CYS A 25 -36.73 51.99 -26.82
N GLU A 26 -36.05 52.33 -25.72
CA GLU A 26 -36.29 51.84 -24.35
C GLU A 26 -36.24 50.31 -24.17
N LYS A 27 -35.78 49.58 -25.19
CA LYS A 27 -35.65 48.12 -25.15
C LYS A 27 -34.39 47.71 -24.39
N THR A 28 -34.52 46.64 -23.61
CA THR A 28 -33.38 45.96 -22.98
C THR A 28 -32.97 44.75 -23.80
N ILE A 29 -31.69 44.67 -24.15
CA ILE A 29 -31.08 43.52 -24.83
C ILE A 29 -30.21 42.77 -23.81
N THR A 30 -30.28 41.45 -23.85
CA THR A 30 -29.48 40.58 -22.99
C THR A 30 -28.48 39.83 -23.85
N ILE A 31 -27.20 39.89 -23.49
CA ILE A 31 -26.12 39.15 -24.14
C ILE A 31 -25.54 38.18 -23.10
N SER A 32 -25.41 36.91 -23.45
CA SER A 32 -24.75 35.93 -22.59
C SER A 32 -23.38 35.57 -23.14
N SER A 33 -22.39 35.40 -22.25
CA SER A 33 -21.06 34.93 -22.62
C SER A 33 -21.05 33.47 -23.10
N HIS A 34 -22.15 32.73 -22.94
CA HIS A 34 -22.26 31.35 -23.40
C HIS A 34 -23.71 31.00 -23.81
N PRO A 35 -23.93 30.17 -24.84
CA PRO A 35 -25.27 29.74 -25.24
C PRO A 35 -26.04 29.05 -24.12
N ALA A 36 -27.34 29.29 -24.04
CA ALA A 36 -28.21 28.70 -23.01
C ALA A 36 -28.35 27.17 -23.12
N SER A 37 -28.09 26.60 -24.32
CA SER A 37 -28.14 25.16 -24.59
C SER A 37 -26.99 24.38 -23.96
N ASN A 38 -25.85 25.03 -23.66
CA ASN A 38 -24.67 24.38 -23.09
C ASN A 38 -24.50 24.78 -21.63
N ASN A 39 -24.50 23.80 -20.72
CA ASN A 39 -24.34 24.05 -19.30
C ASN A 39 -22.84 24.11 -18.92
N LEU A 40 -22.19 25.22 -19.28
CA LEU A 40 -20.75 25.46 -19.01
C LEU A 40 -20.38 25.25 -17.54
N ASN A 41 -21.29 25.57 -16.61
CA ASN A 41 -21.06 25.35 -15.19
C ASN A 41 -21.03 23.85 -14.82
N GLN A 42 -21.93 23.04 -15.40
CA GLN A 42 -21.86 21.58 -15.23
C GLN A 42 -20.61 21.01 -15.89
N ALA A 43 -20.21 21.50 -17.06
CA ALA A 43 -18.98 21.08 -17.72
C ALA A 43 -17.74 21.36 -16.87
N LEU A 44 -17.67 22.53 -16.21
CA LEU A 44 -16.61 22.85 -15.26
C LEU A 44 -16.54 21.84 -14.12
N VAL A 45 -17.67 21.59 -13.44
CA VAL A 45 -17.70 20.70 -12.28
C VAL A 45 -17.44 19.25 -12.69
N TRP A 46 -17.97 18.82 -13.84
CA TRP A 46 -17.69 17.51 -14.42
C TRP A 46 -16.19 17.39 -14.69
N GLY A 47 -15.60 18.33 -15.42
CA GLY A 47 -14.17 18.32 -15.76
C GLY A 47 -13.29 18.28 -14.53
N ALA A 48 -13.57 19.14 -13.53
CA ALA A 48 -12.87 19.17 -12.25
C ALA A 48 -12.95 17.82 -11.52
N THR A 49 -14.14 17.25 -11.42
CA THR A 49 -14.34 15.95 -10.75
C THR A 49 -13.66 14.81 -11.49
N SER A 50 -13.67 14.85 -12.83
CA SER A 50 -13.02 13.85 -13.69
C SER A 50 -11.49 13.78 -13.51
N ILE A 51 -10.86 14.92 -13.22
CA ILE A 51 -9.42 15.00 -12.95
C ILE A 51 -9.10 14.89 -11.45
N GLY A 52 -10.10 14.61 -10.60
CA GLY A 52 -9.92 14.34 -9.17
C GLY A 52 -9.73 15.58 -8.30
N ILE A 53 -10.09 16.77 -8.78
CA ILE A 53 -10.05 18.03 -8.03
C ILE A 53 -11.47 18.43 -7.59
N GLY A 54 -11.58 19.19 -6.49
CA GLY A 54 -12.86 19.69 -5.99
C GLY A 54 -12.90 21.22 -5.96
N TYR A 55 -13.96 21.79 -5.38
CA TYR A 55 -14.20 23.24 -5.33
C TYR A 55 -12.96 24.06 -5.00
N SER A 56 -12.26 23.75 -3.89
CA SER A 56 -11.11 24.55 -3.44
C SER A 56 -9.97 24.60 -4.46
N GLN A 57 -9.67 23.48 -5.11
CA GLN A 57 -8.64 23.43 -6.15
C GLN A 57 -9.09 24.16 -7.43
N THR A 58 -10.36 24.06 -7.79
CA THR A 58 -10.91 24.81 -8.93
C THR A 58 -10.85 26.32 -8.66
N ASP A 59 -11.16 26.74 -7.43
CA ASP A 59 -11.12 28.14 -6.98
C ASP A 59 -9.70 28.70 -7.01
N GLU A 60 -8.72 27.93 -6.54
CA GLU A 60 -7.30 28.27 -6.59
C GLU A 60 -6.81 28.39 -8.04
N LEU A 61 -7.11 27.41 -8.88
CA LEU A 61 -6.76 27.43 -10.31
C LEU A 61 -7.34 28.67 -11.01
N PHE A 62 -8.61 28.99 -10.74
CA PHE A 62 -9.30 30.12 -11.32
C PHE A 62 -8.73 31.45 -10.82
N SER A 63 -8.35 31.53 -9.55
CA SER A 63 -7.69 32.70 -8.97
C SER A 63 -6.35 32.99 -9.66
N VAL A 64 -5.55 31.96 -9.94
CA VAL A 64 -4.28 32.11 -10.69
C VAL A 64 -4.51 32.61 -12.11
N MET A 65 -5.57 32.15 -12.77
CA MET A 65 -5.95 32.60 -14.11
C MET A 65 -6.68 33.95 -14.12
N ASN A 66 -6.90 34.57 -12.96
CA ASN A 66 -7.73 35.77 -12.79
C ASN A 66 -9.15 35.61 -13.35
N ILE A 67 -9.72 34.41 -13.24
CA ILE A 67 -11.09 34.09 -13.64
C ILE A 67 -11.98 34.05 -12.39
N PRO A 68 -13.10 34.81 -12.36
CA PRO A 68 -14.04 34.74 -11.25
C PRO A 68 -14.64 33.33 -11.09
N SER A 69 -14.43 32.74 -9.92
CA SER A 69 -14.88 31.38 -9.62
C SER A 69 -16.38 31.30 -9.29
N VAL A 70 -16.92 30.09 -9.40
CA VAL A 70 -18.29 29.75 -9.01
C VAL A 70 -18.44 29.81 -7.49
N ARG A 71 -19.61 30.21 -6.99
CA ARG A 71 -19.86 30.17 -5.53
C ARG A 71 -19.85 28.72 -5.03
N SER A 72 -19.19 28.48 -3.90
CA SER A 72 -19.07 27.14 -3.27
C SER A 72 -20.40 26.38 -3.13
N LYS A 73 -21.48 27.07 -2.71
CA LYS A 73 -22.83 26.46 -2.59
C LYS A 73 -23.39 26.03 -3.94
N PHE A 74 -23.14 26.82 -4.99
CA PHE A 74 -23.59 26.51 -6.35
C PHE A 74 -22.75 25.38 -6.96
N TYR A 75 -21.43 25.38 -6.75
CA TYR A 75 -20.55 24.27 -7.15
C TYR A 75 -21.03 22.94 -6.55
N ARG A 76 -21.24 22.87 -5.23
CA ARG A 76 -21.70 21.64 -4.55
C ARG A 76 -23.05 21.15 -5.05
N LYS A 77 -23.96 22.06 -5.41
CA LYS A 77 -25.25 21.71 -6.01
C LYS A 77 -25.04 20.98 -7.35
N LEU A 78 -24.22 21.56 -8.22
CA LEU A 78 -23.90 20.95 -9.53
C LEU A 78 -23.14 19.63 -9.38
N GLU A 79 -22.23 19.55 -8.40
CA GLU A 79 -21.48 18.33 -8.08
C GLU A 79 -22.43 17.19 -7.66
N THR A 80 -23.46 17.51 -6.87
CA THR A 80 -24.51 16.55 -6.47
C THR A 80 -25.34 16.11 -7.69
N GLU A 81 -25.79 17.06 -8.52
CA GLU A 81 -26.55 16.76 -9.75
C GLU A 81 -25.78 15.85 -10.71
N ILE A 82 -24.48 16.10 -10.89
CA ILE A 82 -23.60 15.26 -11.71
C ILE A 82 -23.40 13.88 -11.08
N GLY A 83 -23.24 13.82 -9.76
CA GLY A 83 -23.17 12.57 -9.00
C GLY A 83 -24.39 11.68 -9.22
N ASP A 84 -25.59 12.26 -9.15
CA ASP A 84 -26.86 11.53 -9.38
C ASP A 84 -26.96 10.99 -10.82
N ILE A 85 -26.51 11.77 -11.81
CA ILE A 85 -26.47 11.34 -13.23
C ILE A 85 -25.51 10.16 -13.39
N TRP A 86 -24.31 10.26 -12.81
CA TRP A 86 -23.31 9.20 -12.88
C TRP A 86 -23.76 7.92 -12.17
N GLU A 87 -24.39 8.04 -11.00
CA GLU A 87 -24.90 6.88 -10.26
C GLU A 87 -25.99 6.15 -11.07
N LYS A 88 -26.96 6.89 -11.61
CA LYS A 88 -28.02 6.32 -12.46
C LYS A 88 -27.43 5.62 -13.68
N LYS A 89 -26.50 6.28 -14.39
CA LYS A 89 -25.88 5.70 -15.59
C LYS A 89 -25.05 4.47 -15.24
N LEU A 90 -24.31 4.49 -14.14
CA LEU A 90 -23.53 3.34 -13.66
C LEU A 90 -24.43 2.15 -13.33
N GLN A 91 -25.55 2.36 -12.64
CA GLN A 91 -26.51 1.29 -12.32
C GLN A 91 -27.07 0.62 -13.59
N LEU A 92 -27.41 1.41 -14.60
CA LEU A 92 -27.88 0.91 -15.90
C LEU A 92 -26.81 0.06 -16.60
N GLU A 93 -25.58 0.58 -16.70
CA GLU A 93 -24.46 -0.14 -17.34
C GLU A 93 -24.13 -1.45 -16.60
N MET A 94 -24.16 -1.45 -15.27
CA MET A 94 -23.94 -2.66 -14.46
C MET A 94 -25.05 -3.70 -14.67
N ALA A 95 -26.31 -3.26 -14.76
CA ALA A 95 -27.45 -4.14 -15.03
C ALA A 95 -27.36 -4.76 -16.43
N ASP A 96 -26.99 -3.97 -17.45
CA ASP A 96 -26.82 -4.48 -18.81
C ASP A 96 -25.62 -5.43 -18.92
N ALA A 97 -24.51 -5.14 -18.23
CA ALA A 97 -23.40 -6.07 -18.12
C ALA A 97 -23.80 -7.41 -17.47
N ALA A 98 -24.64 -7.36 -16.42
CA ALA A 98 -25.15 -8.55 -15.76
C ALA A 98 -26.07 -9.39 -16.67
N LYS A 99 -26.92 -8.75 -17.49
CA LYS A 99 -27.75 -9.45 -18.48
C LYS A 99 -26.89 -10.19 -19.51
N VAL A 100 -25.80 -9.57 -19.98
CA VAL A 100 -24.88 -10.20 -20.96
C VAL A 100 -24.18 -11.40 -20.33
N GLU A 101 -23.67 -11.30 -19.10
CA GLU A 101 -23.09 -12.45 -18.38
C GLU A 101 -24.10 -13.57 -18.15
N ASN A 102 -25.34 -13.23 -17.79
CA ASN A 102 -26.40 -14.21 -17.60
C ASN A 102 -26.72 -14.96 -18.91
N LYS A 103 -26.84 -14.24 -20.04
CA LYS A 103 -27.05 -14.85 -21.35
C LYS A 103 -25.92 -15.83 -21.71
N LEU A 104 -24.68 -15.42 -21.50
CA LEU A 104 -23.51 -16.25 -21.76
C LEU A 104 -23.42 -17.50 -20.86
N ALA A 105 -23.93 -17.42 -19.62
CA ALA A 105 -24.03 -18.58 -18.73
C ALA A 105 -25.09 -19.59 -19.22
N ILE A 106 -26.24 -19.10 -19.70
CA ILE A 106 -27.28 -19.94 -20.30
C ILE A 106 -26.74 -20.67 -21.53
N GLU A 107 -26.07 -19.96 -22.43
CA GLU A 107 -25.49 -20.52 -23.67
C GLU A 107 -24.47 -21.63 -23.42
N ARG A 108 -23.80 -21.62 -22.26
CA ARG A 108 -22.82 -22.64 -21.86
C ARG A 108 -23.40 -23.78 -21.04
N GLY A 109 -24.67 -23.70 -20.67
CA GLY A 109 -25.29 -24.67 -19.77
C GLY A 109 -24.80 -24.55 -18.32
N ASP A 110 -24.28 -23.39 -17.90
CA ASP A 110 -23.88 -23.09 -16.52
C ASP A 110 -25.13 -22.86 -15.64
N ILE A 111 -25.92 -23.93 -15.44
CA ILE A 111 -27.22 -23.90 -14.77
C ILE A 111 -27.19 -24.86 -13.57
N GLU A 112 -27.44 -24.33 -12.37
CA GLU A 112 -27.55 -25.10 -11.12
C GLU A 112 -28.99 -24.92 -10.60
N HIS A 113 -29.76 -26.01 -10.49
CA HIS A 113 -31.19 -26.00 -10.07
C HIS A 113 -32.10 -25.06 -10.90
N GLY A 114 -31.89 -25.00 -12.22
CA GLY A 114 -32.67 -24.12 -13.10
C GLY A 114 -32.28 -22.64 -13.04
N VAL A 115 -31.22 -22.31 -12.29
CA VAL A 115 -30.75 -20.92 -12.13
C VAL A 115 -29.39 -20.71 -12.79
N PRO A 116 -29.31 -19.68 -13.65
CA PRO A 116 -28.14 -18.96 -14.09
C PRO A 116 -26.99 -18.81 -13.09
N PHE A 117 -25.86 -19.52 -13.17
CA PHE A 117 -24.70 -19.12 -12.35
C PHE A 117 -23.58 -18.51 -13.19
N ILE A 118 -23.04 -17.39 -12.71
CA ILE A 118 -21.97 -16.64 -13.37
C ILE A 118 -20.71 -16.66 -12.50
N THR A 119 -19.55 -16.84 -13.14
CA THR A 119 -18.27 -16.67 -12.45
C THR A 119 -17.93 -15.19 -12.39
N VAL A 120 -17.51 -14.73 -11.21
CA VAL A 120 -17.19 -13.32 -10.97
C VAL A 120 -15.82 -13.17 -10.30
N ILE A 121 -15.17 -12.05 -10.59
CA ILE A 121 -13.98 -11.57 -9.90
C ILE A 121 -14.46 -10.56 -8.86
N VAL A 122 -14.17 -10.83 -7.59
CA VAL A 122 -14.59 -9.97 -6.48
C VAL A 122 -13.35 -9.50 -5.73
N ASP A 123 -13.27 -8.19 -5.50
CA ASP A 123 -12.27 -7.63 -4.61
C ASP A 123 -12.84 -6.40 -3.90
N GLY A 124 -12.30 -6.10 -2.73
CA GLY A 124 -12.66 -4.94 -1.97
C GLY A 124 -11.56 -4.54 -1.01
N GLY A 125 -11.28 -3.23 -0.97
CA GLY A 125 -10.17 -2.72 -0.20
C GLY A 125 -10.36 -1.28 0.24
N TRP A 126 -9.64 -0.92 1.29
CA TRP A 126 -9.47 0.47 1.71
C TRP A 126 -8.19 1.01 1.08
N ALA A 127 -8.28 2.11 0.34
CA ALA A 127 -7.09 2.77 -0.21
C ALA A 127 -6.15 3.19 0.93
N LYS A 128 -4.83 3.01 0.80
CA LYS A 128 -3.89 3.53 1.81
C LYS A 128 -3.68 5.03 1.59
N ARG A 129 -3.79 5.82 2.66
CA ARG A 129 -3.71 7.30 2.65
C ARG A 129 -2.30 7.84 2.43
N SER A 130 -1.28 7.03 2.63
CA SER A 130 0.12 7.42 2.41
C SER A 130 0.97 6.22 1.98
N TYR A 131 2.03 6.52 1.21
CA TYR A 131 3.09 5.56 0.95
C TYR A 131 3.92 5.43 2.24
N GLY A 132 3.94 4.24 2.85
CA GLY A 132 4.84 3.93 3.97
C GLY A 132 4.25 4.00 5.38
N HIS A 133 3.10 4.66 5.59
CA HIS A 133 2.38 4.59 6.86
C HIS A 133 1.05 3.83 6.69
N GLY A 134 0.75 2.89 7.58
CA GLY A 134 -0.34 1.91 7.47
C GLY A 134 -1.77 2.47 7.56
N PHE A 135 -1.99 3.76 7.33
CA PHE A 135 -3.30 4.39 7.49
C PHE A 135 -4.21 4.09 6.30
N SER A 136 -5.29 3.34 6.55
CA SER A 136 -6.36 3.12 5.57
C SER A 136 -7.21 4.38 5.38
N SER A 137 -7.73 4.59 4.18
CA SER A 137 -8.68 5.64 3.85
C SER A 137 -9.96 5.46 4.68
N LEU A 138 -10.66 6.57 4.90
CA LEU A 138 -12.02 6.53 5.45
C LEU A 138 -13.04 6.12 4.38
N SER A 139 -12.62 5.83 3.14
CA SER A 139 -13.48 5.41 2.03
C SER A 139 -12.90 4.17 1.36
N GLY A 140 -13.64 3.06 1.38
CA GLY A 140 -13.27 1.77 0.80
C GLY A 140 -14.13 1.47 -0.42
N VAL A 141 -13.60 0.68 -1.33
CA VAL A 141 -14.27 0.31 -2.58
C VAL A 141 -14.38 -1.20 -2.61
N GLY A 142 -15.54 -1.71 -2.97
CA GLY A 142 -15.75 -3.12 -3.33
C GLY A 142 -16.32 -3.20 -4.74
N CYS A 143 -15.88 -4.16 -5.53
CA CYS A 143 -16.38 -4.35 -6.88
C CYS A 143 -16.59 -5.85 -7.19
N ILE A 144 -17.57 -6.11 -8.04
CA ILE A 144 -17.82 -7.41 -8.67
C ILE A 144 -17.69 -7.19 -10.16
N ILE A 145 -16.83 -7.97 -10.81
CA ILE A 145 -16.56 -7.92 -12.24
C ILE A 145 -16.90 -9.27 -12.83
N GLY A 146 -17.61 -9.29 -13.96
CA GLY A 146 -17.92 -10.52 -14.68
C GLY A 146 -16.64 -11.17 -15.19
N GLU A 147 -16.44 -12.46 -14.93
CA GLU A 147 -15.19 -13.13 -15.32
C GLU A 147 -15.06 -13.25 -16.84
N LYS A 148 -16.15 -13.19 -17.61
CA LYS A 148 -16.12 -13.40 -19.07
C LYS A 148 -16.14 -12.10 -19.83
N THR A 149 -17.10 -11.25 -19.54
CA THR A 149 -17.25 -9.92 -20.14
C THR A 149 -16.18 -8.94 -19.64
N LYS A 150 -15.57 -9.22 -18.48
CA LYS A 150 -14.67 -8.30 -17.77
C LYS A 150 -15.32 -6.93 -17.48
N LYS A 151 -16.65 -6.84 -17.49
CA LYS A 151 -17.43 -5.64 -17.18
C LYS A 151 -17.81 -5.58 -15.71
N SER A 152 -17.98 -4.37 -15.18
CA SER A 152 -18.43 -4.15 -13.80
C SER A 152 -19.89 -4.59 -13.67
N LEU A 153 -20.18 -5.49 -12.73
CA LEU A 153 -21.52 -5.96 -12.40
C LEU A 153 -22.06 -5.31 -11.12
N TYR A 154 -21.15 -4.87 -10.25
CA TYR A 154 -21.50 -4.22 -9.01
C TYR A 154 -20.34 -3.36 -8.50
N LEU A 155 -20.63 -2.16 -8.02
CA LEU A 155 -19.69 -1.26 -7.36
C LEU A 155 -20.31 -0.77 -6.06
N VAL A 156 -19.55 -0.83 -4.98
CA VAL A 156 -19.94 -0.27 -3.68
C VAL A 156 -18.82 0.59 -3.12
N ILE A 157 -19.19 1.77 -2.63
CA ILE A 157 -18.30 2.66 -1.87
C ILE A 157 -18.76 2.65 -0.42
N LYS A 158 -17.85 2.35 0.51
CA LYS A 158 -18.12 2.35 1.95
C LYS A 158 -17.32 3.43 2.65
N ASN A 159 -17.94 4.19 3.55
CA ASN A 159 -17.27 5.24 4.31
C ASN A 159 -17.22 4.88 5.82
N LYS A 160 -16.04 4.98 6.45
CA LYS A 160 -15.84 4.90 7.91
C LYS A 160 -16.15 6.21 8.64
N PHE A 161 -16.26 7.31 7.90
CA PHE A 161 -16.49 8.63 8.45
C PHE A 161 -17.73 9.24 7.81
N CYS A 162 -18.64 9.71 8.66
CA CYS A 162 -19.78 10.49 8.25
C CYS A 162 -19.63 11.92 8.78
N LEU A 163 -19.51 12.89 7.88
CA LEU A 163 -19.40 14.30 8.22
C LEU A 163 -20.65 14.81 8.96
N ILE A 164 -21.83 14.31 8.62
CA ILE A 164 -23.10 14.70 9.24
C ILE A 164 -23.13 14.25 10.72
N CYS A 165 -22.74 13.01 11.01
CA CYS A 165 -22.57 12.53 12.39
C CYS A 165 -21.51 13.33 13.15
N ALA A 166 -20.37 13.62 12.53
CA ALA A 166 -19.28 14.35 13.17
C ALA A 166 -19.70 15.80 13.52
N ILE A 167 -20.43 16.47 12.62
CA ILE A 167 -20.96 17.82 12.86
C ILE A 167 -22.05 17.79 13.94
N GLY A 168 -22.95 16.81 13.90
CA GLY A 168 -23.98 16.61 14.94
C GLY A 168 -23.35 16.46 16.32
N ALA A 169 -22.33 15.58 16.43
CA ALA A 169 -21.56 15.40 17.66
C ALA A 169 -20.86 16.69 18.12
N SER A 170 -20.22 17.44 17.21
CA SER A 170 -19.53 18.70 17.57
C SER A 170 -20.48 19.81 18.05
N LYS A 171 -21.74 19.76 17.62
CA LYS A 171 -22.76 20.75 17.96
C LYS A 171 -23.70 20.26 19.07
N ASN A 172 -23.49 19.05 19.58
CA ASN A 172 -24.39 18.38 20.52
C ASN A 172 -25.85 18.29 20.00
N VAL A 173 -26.02 18.10 18.69
CA VAL A 173 -27.34 17.97 18.03
C VAL A 173 -27.46 16.58 17.42
N ILE A 174 -28.63 15.95 17.60
CA ILE A 174 -28.96 14.68 16.95
C ILE A 174 -29.02 14.93 15.43
N PRO A 175 -28.15 14.30 14.62
CA PRO A 175 -28.15 14.50 13.18
C PRO A 175 -29.40 13.90 12.53
N ASN A 176 -29.95 14.60 11.53
CA ASN A 176 -31.06 14.09 10.71
C ASN A 176 -30.73 12.72 10.10
N THR A 177 -31.73 11.87 9.87
CA THR A 177 -31.57 10.51 9.33
C THR A 177 -30.74 10.49 8.05
N HIS A 178 -29.64 9.73 8.04
CA HIS A 178 -28.76 9.51 6.90
C HIS A 178 -28.16 8.09 6.96
N LYS A 179 -27.97 7.44 5.81
CA LYS A 179 -27.69 5.99 5.74
C LYS A 179 -26.26 5.65 6.20
N LEU A 180 -26.14 4.76 7.20
CA LEU A 180 -24.92 4.02 7.55
C LEU A 180 -25.24 2.52 7.49
N SER A 181 -24.41 1.72 6.80
CA SER A 181 -24.69 0.29 6.58
C SER A 181 -24.11 -0.62 7.67
N ALA A 182 -24.89 -1.65 8.05
CA ALA A 182 -24.60 -2.64 9.08
C ALA A 182 -23.32 -3.48 8.86
N ALA A 183 -22.75 -3.45 7.66
CA ALA A 183 -21.59 -4.26 7.26
C ALA A 183 -20.25 -3.80 7.86
N VAL A 184 -20.20 -2.65 8.55
CA VAL A 184 -18.99 -2.14 9.22
C VAL A 184 -18.56 -3.03 10.39
N ARG A 185 -19.45 -3.87 10.94
CA ARG A 185 -19.18 -4.63 12.16
C ARG A 185 -18.49 -5.99 11.96
N LYS A 186 -18.38 -6.56 10.76
CA LYS A 186 -18.26 -8.04 10.65
C LYS A 186 -17.12 -8.66 9.82
N SER A 187 -16.01 -7.99 9.48
CA SER A 187 -15.08 -8.60 8.48
C SER A 187 -13.59 -8.50 8.81
N ILE A 188 -13.24 -8.51 10.10
CA ILE A 188 -11.88 -8.65 10.59
C ILE A 188 -11.44 -10.13 10.41
N THR A 189 -10.43 -10.38 9.55
CA THR A 189 -9.47 -11.54 9.52
C THR A 189 -10.03 -12.96 9.27
N LYS A 190 -9.38 -13.96 8.65
CA LYS A 190 -8.11 -14.25 7.92
C LYS A 190 -8.34 -15.63 7.24
N VAL A 191 -7.72 -15.91 6.08
CA VAL A 191 -7.92 -17.15 5.30
C VAL A 191 -7.12 -18.33 5.87
N VAL A 192 -7.73 -19.51 5.91
CA VAL A 192 -7.23 -20.79 6.46
C VAL A 192 -7.48 -21.91 5.43
N SER A 193 -6.68 -23.00 5.43
CA SER A 193 -6.76 -24.10 4.44
C SER A 193 -8.13 -24.80 4.44
N THR A 194 -8.57 -25.39 3.33
CA THR A 194 -9.94 -25.93 3.14
C THR A 194 -10.35 -26.97 4.18
N LYS A 195 -9.47 -27.93 4.48
CA LYS A 195 -9.74 -28.98 5.46
C LYS A 195 -9.90 -28.39 6.86
N GLN A 196 -9.06 -27.41 7.15
CA GLN A 196 -9.04 -26.68 8.40
C GLN A 196 -10.26 -25.75 8.58
N LEU A 197 -10.64 -25.05 7.51
CA LEU A 197 -11.81 -24.18 7.45
C LEU A 197 -13.10 -24.96 7.71
N CYS A 198 -13.22 -26.19 7.19
CA CYS A 198 -14.36 -27.06 7.47
C CYS A 198 -14.48 -27.41 8.95
N GLU A 199 -13.36 -27.72 9.62
CA GLU A 199 -13.35 -28.03 11.06
C GLU A 199 -13.68 -26.80 11.90
N ASP A 200 -13.13 -25.64 11.55
CA ASP A 200 -13.38 -24.39 12.27
C ASP A 200 -14.83 -23.93 12.11
N LEU A 201 -15.40 -24.02 10.91
CA LEU A 201 -16.82 -23.70 10.65
C LEU A 201 -17.77 -24.61 11.43
N LYS A 202 -17.46 -25.91 11.56
CA LYS A 202 -18.24 -26.86 12.38
C LYS A 202 -18.26 -26.47 13.85
N ASN A 203 -17.16 -25.90 14.34
CA ASN A 203 -16.99 -25.57 15.74
C ASN A 203 -17.59 -24.20 16.14
N ILE A 204 -18.01 -23.37 15.19
CA ILE A 204 -18.55 -22.02 15.46
C ILE A 204 -19.76 -22.04 16.41
N PRO A 205 -20.82 -22.85 16.18
CA PRO A 205 -21.98 -22.84 17.06
C PRO A 205 -21.62 -23.24 18.49
N TYR A 206 -20.78 -24.26 18.63
CA TYR A 206 -20.30 -24.72 19.93
C TYR A 206 -19.52 -23.62 20.67
N HIS A 207 -18.59 -22.95 19.96
CA HIS A 207 -17.85 -21.83 20.51
C HIS A 207 -18.76 -20.68 20.94
N VAL A 208 -19.73 -20.29 20.10
CA VAL A 208 -20.63 -19.15 20.37
C VAL A 208 -21.51 -19.41 21.59
N PHE A 209 -21.92 -20.66 21.81
CA PHE A 209 -22.83 -21.04 22.90
C PHE A 209 -22.12 -21.67 24.11
N GLY A 210 -20.87 -21.26 24.36
CA GLY A 210 -20.14 -21.52 25.60
C GLY A 210 -19.33 -22.82 25.65
N ASN A 211 -19.41 -23.68 24.63
CA ASN A 211 -18.60 -24.90 24.58
C ASN A 211 -17.27 -24.67 23.83
N HIS A 212 -16.18 -24.59 24.58
CA HIS A 212 -14.85 -24.30 24.04
C HIS A 212 -13.92 -25.51 23.89
N SER A 213 -14.42 -26.72 24.13
CA SER A 213 -13.64 -27.98 24.09
C SER A 213 -12.79 -28.14 22.82
N ASN A 214 -13.40 -27.91 21.66
CA ASN A 214 -12.79 -28.11 20.35
C ASN A 214 -12.19 -26.84 19.72
N CYS A 215 -12.12 -25.73 20.47
CA CYS A 215 -11.57 -24.48 19.95
C CYS A 215 -10.04 -24.48 19.85
N ARG A 216 -9.48 -23.82 18.83
CA ARG A 216 -8.02 -23.66 18.70
C ARG A 216 -7.50 -22.49 19.51
N THR A 217 -6.27 -22.62 20.00
CA THR A 217 -5.57 -21.57 20.77
C THR A 217 -5.34 -20.30 19.96
N GLU A 218 -5.35 -20.40 18.63
CA GLU A 218 -5.11 -19.29 17.70
C GLU A 218 -6.25 -18.27 17.61
N TYR A 219 -7.49 -18.66 17.97
CA TYR A 219 -8.65 -17.76 17.93
C TYR A 219 -9.55 -17.79 19.18
N CYS A 220 -9.37 -18.76 20.09
CA CYS A 220 -10.17 -18.86 21.31
C CYS A 220 -9.32 -18.65 22.55
N THR A 221 -9.49 -17.48 23.18
CA THR A 221 -8.85 -17.11 24.46
C THR A 221 -9.61 -17.63 25.69
N ARG A 222 -10.83 -18.16 25.52
CA ARG A 222 -11.78 -18.50 26.60
C ARG A 222 -11.69 -19.93 27.11
N LYS A 223 -10.72 -20.72 26.64
CA LYS A 223 -10.59 -22.15 26.96
C LYS A 223 -10.38 -22.47 28.45
N LYS A 224 -10.08 -21.47 29.28
CA LYS A 224 -9.82 -21.58 30.72
C LYS A 224 -10.92 -20.95 31.60
N ASN A 225 -12.01 -20.43 31.02
CA ASN A 225 -13.09 -19.81 31.78
C ASN A 225 -14.25 -20.80 31.95
N ASN A 226 -14.78 -20.92 33.17
CA ASN A 226 -16.06 -21.61 33.44
C ASN A 226 -17.22 -20.74 32.93
N GLU A 227 -17.44 -20.74 31.61
CA GLU A 227 -18.60 -20.09 30.99
C GLU A 227 -19.81 -21.03 30.98
N GLU A 228 -21.01 -20.48 31.16
CA GLU A 228 -22.26 -21.24 31.12
C GLU A 228 -22.51 -21.77 29.70
N ILE A 229 -22.84 -23.06 29.58
CA ILE A 229 -23.02 -23.72 28.29
C ILE A 229 -24.52 -23.68 27.92
N TYR A 230 -24.86 -22.86 26.92
CA TYR A 230 -26.25 -22.65 26.49
C TYR A 230 -26.78 -23.69 25.50
N ILE A 231 -25.92 -24.61 25.05
CA ILE A 231 -26.27 -25.63 24.05
C ILE A 231 -27.46 -26.52 24.50
N PRO A 232 -27.52 -27.06 25.73
CA PRO A 232 -28.64 -27.88 26.17
C PRO A 232 -29.98 -27.15 26.10
N LEU A 233 -30.00 -25.86 26.50
CA LEU A 233 -31.19 -25.02 26.40
C LEU A 233 -31.63 -24.82 24.94
N LEU A 234 -30.67 -24.58 24.04
CA LEU A 234 -30.95 -24.40 22.61
C LEU A 234 -31.37 -25.70 21.91
N GLN A 235 -30.93 -26.85 22.42
CA GLN A 235 -31.37 -28.16 21.95
C GLN A 235 -32.81 -28.45 22.39
N THR A 236 -33.19 -28.10 23.62
CA THR A 236 -34.59 -28.27 24.08
C THR A 236 -35.61 -27.46 23.27
N SER A 237 -35.19 -26.35 22.66
CA SER A 237 -36.04 -25.54 21.78
C SER A 237 -35.95 -25.93 20.30
N GLY A 238 -35.11 -26.91 19.93
CA GLY A 238 -34.84 -27.29 18.53
C GLY A 238 -34.06 -26.25 17.71
N LEU A 239 -33.79 -25.07 18.29
CA LEU A 239 -33.11 -23.96 17.62
C LEU A 239 -31.66 -24.30 17.30
N PHE A 240 -31.01 -25.10 18.15
CA PHE A 240 -29.63 -25.53 17.91
C PHE A 240 -29.51 -26.39 16.64
N ASP A 241 -30.48 -27.28 16.39
CA ASP A 241 -30.48 -28.16 15.22
C ASP A 241 -30.68 -27.37 13.91
N GLU A 242 -31.53 -26.36 13.91
CA GLU A 242 -31.69 -25.44 12.77
C GLU A 242 -30.41 -24.62 12.52
N ILE A 243 -29.73 -24.17 13.57
CA ILE A 243 -28.44 -23.47 13.45
C ILE A 243 -27.38 -24.41 12.84
N ILE A 244 -27.34 -25.67 13.25
CA ILE A 244 -26.40 -26.66 12.71
C ILE A 244 -26.69 -26.94 11.23
N LYS A 245 -27.96 -27.13 10.83
CA LYS A 245 -28.35 -27.33 9.42
C LYS A 245 -27.91 -26.17 8.52
N VAL A 246 -28.03 -24.93 8.99
CA VAL A 246 -27.56 -23.74 8.26
C VAL A 246 -26.03 -23.75 8.11
N ILE A 247 -25.31 -24.12 9.16
CA ILE A 247 -23.83 -24.18 9.15
C ILE A 247 -23.32 -25.31 8.24
N GLU A 248 -24.01 -26.45 8.18
CA GLU A 248 -23.67 -27.56 7.26
C GLU A 248 -23.79 -27.19 5.78
N ASN A 249 -24.78 -26.35 5.43
CA ASN A 249 -24.90 -25.79 4.08
C ASN A 249 -23.70 -24.91 3.70
N VAL A 250 -23.11 -24.22 4.67
CA VAL A 250 -21.92 -23.37 4.49
C VAL A 250 -20.65 -24.22 4.37
N ILE A 251 -20.50 -25.25 5.21
CA ILE A 251 -19.36 -26.18 5.19
C ILE A 251 -19.25 -26.91 3.85
N ARG A 252 -20.38 -27.34 3.26
CA ARG A 252 -20.41 -28.00 1.93
C ARG A 252 -19.83 -27.14 0.80
N LYS A 253 -19.79 -25.81 0.97
CA LYS A 253 -19.27 -24.85 -0.02
C LYS A 253 -17.85 -24.36 0.28
N ALA A 254 -17.21 -24.85 1.35
CA ALA A 254 -15.90 -24.39 1.80
C ALA A 254 -14.79 -24.47 0.74
N ASN A 255 -14.81 -25.48 -0.14
CA ASN A 255 -13.84 -25.64 -1.23
C ASN A 255 -13.93 -24.56 -2.32
N ARG A 256 -15.10 -23.90 -2.46
CA ARG A 256 -15.30 -22.79 -3.40
C ARG A 256 -14.70 -21.47 -2.86
N ILE A 257 -14.47 -21.38 -1.55
CA ILE A 257 -13.93 -20.19 -0.85
C ILE A 257 -12.41 -20.06 -1.05
N THR A 258 -11.73 -21.12 -1.52
CA THR A 258 -10.26 -21.16 -1.68
C THR A 258 -9.74 -21.04 -3.13
N ARG A 259 -10.60 -20.85 -4.14
CA ARG A 259 -10.16 -20.72 -5.54
C ARG A 259 -9.45 -19.37 -5.77
N ASN A 260 -8.15 -19.44 -6.07
CA ASN A 260 -7.24 -18.29 -6.24
C ASN A 260 -7.36 -17.66 -7.65
N VAL A 261 -8.47 -16.99 -7.94
CA VAL A 261 -8.57 -16.12 -9.13
C VAL A 261 -7.81 -14.81 -8.91
N THR A 262 -7.06 -14.35 -9.91
CA THR A 262 -6.19 -13.17 -9.75
C THR A 262 -7.01 -11.89 -9.57
N THR A 263 -6.74 -11.15 -8.49
CA THR A 263 -7.40 -9.88 -8.15
C THR A 263 -6.98 -8.71 -9.06
N ASN A 264 -6.00 -8.91 -9.95
CA ASN A 264 -5.38 -7.85 -10.76
C ASN A 264 -6.38 -6.97 -11.53
N TYR A 265 -7.46 -7.53 -12.07
CA TYR A 265 -8.50 -6.73 -12.76
C TYR A 265 -9.28 -5.85 -11.79
N ALA A 266 -9.64 -6.39 -10.63
CA ALA A 266 -10.34 -5.67 -9.60
C ALA A 266 -9.42 -4.63 -8.92
N GLU A 267 -8.13 -4.92 -8.72
CA GLU A 267 -7.13 -3.97 -8.25
C GLU A 267 -6.93 -2.79 -9.22
N ARG A 268 -6.84 -3.05 -10.53
CA ARG A 268 -6.77 -2.00 -11.56
C ARG A 268 -8.03 -1.13 -11.57
N TYR A 269 -9.20 -1.75 -11.49
CA TYR A 269 -10.48 -1.05 -11.41
C TYR A 269 -10.61 -0.22 -10.13
N MET A 270 -10.27 -0.78 -8.97
CA MET A 270 -10.22 -0.06 -7.69
C MET A 270 -9.21 1.09 -7.70
N SER A 271 -8.08 0.95 -8.41
CA SER A 271 -7.12 2.05 -8.58
C SER A 271 -7.73 3.21 -9.36
N LEU A 272 -8.55 2.95 -10.39
CA LEU A 272 -9.30 3.99 -11.10
C LEU A 272 -10.34 4.64 -10.17
N VAL A 273 -11.17 3.85 -9.49
CA VAL A 273 -12.18 4.36 -8.54
C VAL A 273 -11.53 5.16 -7.40
N SER A 274 -10.32 4.81 -6.96
CA SER A 274 -9.59 5.53 -5.91
C SER A 274 -9.19 6.97 -6.27
N LYS A 275 -9.11 7.28 -7.58
CA LYS A 275 -8.87 8.65 -8.07
C LYS A 275 -10.10 9.54 -7.85
N PHE A 276 -11.29 9.01 -8.14
CA PHE A 276 -12.57 9.71 -8.00
C PHE A 276 -13.05 9.79 -6.55
N SER A 277 -12.86 8.71 -5.77
CA SER A 277 -13.23 8.67 -4.34
C SER A 277 -12.25 9.40 -3.40
N GLY A 278 -11.20 10.02 -3.95
CA GLY A 278 -10.25 10.85 -3.18
C GLY A 278 -9.32 10.08 -2.24
N GLY A 279 -9.28 8.74 -2.31
CA GLY A 279 -8.47 7.89 -1.42
C GLY A 279 -6.96 7.94 -1.68
N LYS A 280 -6.56 8.21 -2.93
CA LYS A 280 -5.16 8.41 -3.36
C LYS A 280 -4.98 9.75 -4.07
N ARG A 281 -5.19 10.87 -3.37
CA ARG A 281 -4.77 12.17 -3.92
C ARG A 281 -3.26 12.29 -3.84
N VAL A 282 -2.60 12.45 -4.98
CA VAL A 282 -1.22 12.92 -5.01
C VAL A 282 -1.29 14.38 -4.60
N ASN A 283 -0.89 14.69 -3.37
CA ASN A 283 -0.77 16.07 -2.95
C ASN A 283 0.52 16.64 -3.58
N TYR A 284 0.35 17.41 -4.64
CA TYR A 284 1.43 18.03 -5.41
C TYR A 284 2.13 19.19 -4.68
N VAL A 285 1.74 19.49 -3.44
CA VAL A 285 2.40 20.47 -2.55
C VAL A 285 3.26 19.77 -1.49
N LEU A 286 3.15 18.44 -1.33
CA LEU A 286 4.00 17.70 -0.39
C LEU A 286 5.43 17.53 -0.91
N ARG A 287 6.37 17.47 0.03
CA ARG A 287 7.81 17.21 -0.21
C ARG A 287 7.98 15.99 -1.14
N GLY A 288 8.61 16.19 -2.30
CA GLY A 288 8.74 15.16 -3.34
C GLY A 288 7.85 15.35 -4.59
N SER A 289 6.96 16.34 -4.60
CA SER A 289 6.08 16.64 -5.74
C SER A 289 6.81 17.24 -6.95
N TYR A 290 7.87 18.01 -6.71
CA TYR A 290 8.75 18.54 -7.76
C TYR A 290 9.44 17.39 -8.52
N GLN A 291 10.01 16.43 -7.79
CA GLN A 291 10.67 15.24 -8.33
C GLN A 291 9.71 14.33 -9.12
N ARG A 292 8.41 14.41 -8.84
CA ARG A 292 7.35 13.68 -9.54
C ARG A 292 6.91 14.35 -10.84
N ARG A 293 7.18 15.65 -10.98
CA ARG A 293 6.97 16.47 -12.18
C ARG A 293 8.22 16.49 -13.08
N SER A 294 9.41 16.34 -12.50
CA SER A 294 10.70 16.26 -13.20
C SER A 294 11.02 14.85 -13.71
N ASN A 295 10.00 14.08 -14.12
CA ASN A 295 10.21 12.69 -14.57
C ASN A 295 10.55 12.59 -16.07
N GLU A 296 11.04 13.69 -16.63
CA GLU A 296 11.67 13.82 -17.94
C GLU A 296 12.90 14.67 -17.69
N ASP A 297 14.10 14.11 -17.80
CA ASP A 297 15.32 14.94 -17.87
C ASP A 297 16.50 14.17 -18.51
N LEU A 298 16.41 12.84 -18.67
CA LEU A 298 17.41 12.09 -19.42
C LEU A 298 16.73 11.05 -20.31
N SER A 299 16.97 11.15 -21.62
CA SER A 299 16.71 10.09 -22.59
C SER A 299 17.43 8.79 -22.18
N GLN A 300 16.98 7.66 -22.71
CA GLN A 300 17.65 6.37 -22.47
C GLN A 300 19.12 6.41 -22.91
N ASP A 301 19.43 7.19 -23.94
CA ASP A 301 20.79 7.38 -24.46
C ASP A 301 21.65 8.19 -23.49
N GLU A 302 21.13 9.27 -22.90
CA GLU A 302 21.84 10.03 -21.87
C GLU A 302 22.08 9.22 -20.59
N ILE A 303 21.12 8.35 -20.21
CA ILE A 303 21.31 7.41 -19.10
C ILE A 303 22.43 6.42 -19.41
N LYS A 304 22.48 5.91 -20.65
CA LYS A 304 23.52 4.97 -21.10
C LYS A 304 24.90 5.63 -21.09
N ILE A 305 25.02 6.84 -21.64
CA ILE A 305 26.28 7.62 -21.64
C ILE A 305 26.77 7.83 -20.20
N LYS A 306 25.91 8.34 -19.31
CA LYS A 306 26.29 8.58 -17.89
C LYS A 306 26.65 7.29 -17.15
N LYS A 307 25.96 6.18 -17.46
CA LYS A 307 26.31 4.87 -16.91
C LYS A 307 27.71 4.45 -17.34
N ASP A 308 28.04 4.60 -18.62
CA ASP A 308 29.33 4.19 -19.17
C ASP A 308 30.47 5.08 -18.64
N GLU A 309 30.24 6.39 -18.48
CA GLU A 309 31.17 7.33 -17.82
C GLU A 309 31.46 6.96 -16.36
N ILE A 310 30.43 6.59 -15.59
CA ILE A 310 30.61 6.16 -14.21
C ILE A 310 31.39 4.84 -14.16
N LEU A 311 31.07 3.90 -15.04
CA LEU A 311 31.74 2.60 -15.09
C LEU A 311 33.20 2.72 -15.50
N SER A 312 33.53 3.58 -16.47
CA SER A 312 34.92 3.82 -16.88
C SER A 312 35.73 4.43 -15.74
N ARG A 313 35.18 5.43 -15.03
CA ARG A 313 35.81 6.01 -13.85
C ARG A 313 36.07 4.97 -12.76
N LEU A 314 35.10 4.11 -12.45
CA LEU A 314 35.26 3.08 -11.42
C LEU A 314 36.24 1.96 -11.81
N ARG A 315 36.46 1.72 -13.11
CA ARG A 315 37.46 0.75 -13.61
C ARG A 315 38.89 1.24 -13.45
N ASN A 316 39.09 2.55 -13.42
CA ASN A 316 40.41 3.17 -13.26
C ASN A 316 40.87 3.23 -11.80
N ASP A 317 40.00 2.86 -10.86
CA ASP A 317 40.35 2.81 -9.43
C ASP A 317 41.39 1.70 -9.19
N ASP A 318 42.52 2.05 -8.58
CA ASP A 318 43.51 1.08 -8.12
C ASP A 318 42.96 0.33 -6.90
N VAL A 319 42.41 -0.86 -7.15
CA VAL A 319 41.70 -1.64 -6.13
C VAL A 319 42.61 -2.11 -4.99
N GLU A 320 43.91 -2.30 -5.24
CA GLU A 320 44.86 -2.81 -4.26
C GLU A 320 45.29 -1.68 -3.32
N THR A 321 45.65 -0.54 -3.89
CA THR A 321 45.95 0.68 -3.13
C THR A 321 44.74 1.13 -2.31
N LEU A 322 43.54 1.15 -2.91
CA LEU A 322 42.32 1.53 -2.19
C LEU A 322 41.99 0.58 -1.05
N ALA A 323 42.24 -0.72 -1.17
CA ALA A 323 42.02 -1.66 -0.07
C ALA A 323 42.91 -1.33 1.14
N ILE A 324 44.14 -0.89 0.92
CA ILE A 324 45.08 -0.50 1.98
C ILE A 324 44.73 0.88 2.56
N GLU A 325 44.48 1.87 1.70
CA GLU A 325 44.16 3.25 2.11
C GLU A 325 42.84 3.37 2.89
N THR A 326 41.96 2.38 2.77
CA THR A 326 40.64 2.36 3.41
C THR A 326 40.59 1.51 4.69
N ILE A 327 41.74 1.01 5.16
CA ILE A 327 41.86 0.35 6.48
C ILE A 327 41.37 1.29 7.59
N GLY A 328 40.66 0.74 8.58
CA GLY A 328 40.00 1.51 9.65
C GLY A 328 38.51 1.76 9.40
N GLN A 329 38.00 1.37 8.22
CA GLN A 329 36.59 1.27 7.89
C GLN A 329 35.75 2.51 8.27
N HIS A 330 34.94 2.40 9.32
CA HIS A 330 34.08 3.49 9.77
C HIS A 330 34.85 4.77 10.07
N ASP A 331 36.04 4.64 10.65
CA ASP A 331 36.81 5.80 11.12
C ASP A 331 37.69 6.39 10.01
N ASN A 332 37.65 5.79 8.82
CA ASN A 332 38.40 6.24 7.66
C ASN A 332 37.49 6.98 6.66
N ALA A 333 37.77 8.27 6.42
CA ALA A 333 37.00 9.08 5.49
C ALA A 333 37.07 8.57 4.03
N LYS A 334 38.21 8.04 3.60
CA LYS A 334 38.41 7.46 2.26
C LYS A 334 37.52 6.24 2.06
N TRP A 335 37.35 5.43 3.10
CA TRP A 335 36.44 4.28 3.08
C TRP A 335 35.00 4.71 2.78
N HIS A 336 34.51 5.79 3.40
CA HIS A 336 33.18 6.33 3.10
C HIS A 336 33.07 6.87 1.67
N GLU A 337 34.12 7.50 1.15
CA GLU A 337 34.18 8.00 -0.23
C GLU A 337 34.05 6.86 -1.25
N VAL A 338 34.91 5.85 -1.13
CA VAL A 338 34.96 4.69 -2.03
C VAL A 338 33.65 3.90 -1.96
N ARG A 339 33.11 3.72 -0.75
CA ARG A 339 31.87 2.98 -0.49
C ARG A 339 30.63 3.64 -1.08
N ARG A 340 30.52 4.98 -1.07
CA ARG A 340 29.34 5.71 -1.57
C ARG A 340 29.07 5.50 -3.06
N ASN A 341 30.11 5.20 -3.84
CA ASN A 341 29.98 5.00 -5.28
C ASN A 341 29.64 3.55 -5.67
N ARG A 342 29.48 2.63 -4.69
CA ARG A 342 29.44 1.19 -4.93
C ARG A 342 28.29 0.50 -4.20
N ILE A 343 27.81 -0.60 -4.80
CA ILE A 343 26.86 -1.50 -4.18
C ILE A 343 27.63 -2.43 -3.25
N THR A 344 27.33 -2.35 -1.96
CA THR A 344 28.07 -3.12 -0.94
C THR A 344 27.41 -4.45 -0.65
N ALA A 345 28.23 -5.44 -0.25
CA ALA A 345 27.81 -6.75 0.23
C ALA A 345 26.65 -6.70 1.26
N SER A 346 26.63 -5.69 2.14
CA SER A 346 25.55 -5.46 3.12
C SER A 346 24.17 -5.16 2.50
N SER A 347 24.13 -4.70 1.25
CA SER A 347 22.91 -4.35 0.52
C SER A 347 22.39 -5.50 -0.36
N PHE A 348 23.24 -6.48 -0.70
CA PHE A 348 22.90 -7.55 -1.65
C PHE A 348 21.71 -8.39 -1.23
N GLY A 349 21.62 -8.77 0.05
CA GLY A 349 20.47 -9.52 0.53
C GLY A 349 19.13 -8.77 0.37
N ARG A 350 19.14 -7.43 0.39
CA ARG A 350 17.95 -6.63 0.06
C ARG A 350 17.68 -6.57 -1.44
N ILE A 351 18.73 -6.54 -2.26
CA ILE A 351 18.64 -6.51 -3.73
C ILE A 351 18.11 -7.85 -4.24
N CYS A 352 18.73 -8.97 -3.87
CA CYS A 352 18.38 -10.31 -4.34
C CYS A 352 16.97 -10.74 -3.92
N ASN A 353 16.50 -10.31 -2.74
CA ASN A 353 15.15 -10.63 -2.24
C ASN A 353 14.09 -9.60 -2.65
N ARG A 354 14.44 -8.58 -3.44
CA ARG A 354 13.50 -7.57 -3.87
C ARG A 354 12.56 -8.14 -4.92
N ARG A 355 11.25 -8.05 -4.66
CA ARG A 355 10.21 -8.35 -5.65
C ARG A 355 10.16 -7.26 -6.73
N GLU A 356 9.88 -7.66 -7.97
CA GLU A 356 9.71 -6.73 -9.10
C GLU A 356 8.67 -5.63 -8.82
N THR A 357 7.59 -5.98 -8.11
CA THR A 357 6.49 -5.07 -7.74
C THR A 357 6.84 -4.06 -6.64
N THR A 358 7.96 -4.23 -5.95
CA THR A 358 8.41 -3.31 -4.90
C THR A 358 9.26 -2.20 -5.51
N SER A 359 8.85 -0.94 -5.37
CA SER A 359 9.62 0.21 -5.86
C SER A 359 11.07 0.22 -5.35
N CYS A 360 12.04 0.44 -6.23
CA CYS A 360 13.45 0.60 -5.88
C CYS A 360 13.78 1.97 -5.25
N HIS A 361 12.85 2.94 -5.30
CA HIS A 361 13.11 4.33 -4.92
C HIS A 361 13.59 4.48 -3.47
N SER A 362 12.91 3.87 -2.51
CA SER A 362 13.33 3.94 -1.09
C SER A 362 14.67 3.25 -0.84
N PHE A 363 14.97 2.19 -1.58
CA PHE A 363 16.26 1.51 -1.51
C PHE A 363 17.38 2.41 -2.06
N LEU A 364 17.21 2.97 -3.26
CA LEU A 364 18.17 3.89 -3.88
C LEU A 364 18.39 5.15 -3.02
N LYS A 365 17.32 5.71 -2.46
CA LYS A 365 17.44 6.86 -1.55
C LYS A 365 18.29 6.51 -0.31
N ASN A 366 18.07 5.34 0.29
CA ASN A 366 18.90 4.89 1.41
C ASN A 366 20.34 4.63 0.97
N LEU A 367 20.56 4.04 -0.20
CA LEU A 367 21.91 3.75 -0.70
C LEU A 367 22.71 5.03 -0.98
N LEU A 368 22.08 6.04 -1.61
CA LEU A 368 22.72 7.28 -2.04
C LEU A 368 22.82 8.34 -0.93
N TYR A 369 21.86 8.36 0.00
CA TYR A 369 21.72 9.42 1.01
C TYR A 369 21.61 8.86 2.43
N SER A 370 22.30 7.75 2.73
CA SER A 370 22.36 7.20 4.08
C SER A 370 22.79 8.28 5.07
N SER A 371 21.94 8.60 6.05
CA SER A 371 22.23 9.59 7.08
C SER A 371 23.26 9.05 8.07
N PRO A 372 24.35 9.78 8.35
CA PRO A 372 25.35 9.38 9.35
C PRO A 372 24.82 9.42 10.79
N TYR A 373 23.63 9.97 11.03
CA TYR A 373 23.10 10.24 12.39
C TYR A 373 22.22 9.13 12.99
N LEU A 374 22.10 7.97 12.36
CA LEU A 374 21.30 6.84 12.88
C LEU A 374 22.18 5.82 13.63
N ALA A 375 22.77 6.24 14.74
CA ALA A 375 23.48 5.35 15.66
C ALA A 375 22.49 4.72 16.65
N THR A 376 21.84 3.62 16.25
CA THR A 376 21.02 2.84 17.20
C THR A 376 21.91 2.15 18.23
N ASP A 377 21.39 1.88 19.44
CA ASP A 377 22.13 1.16 20.50
C ASP A 377 22.71 -0.18 20.01
N ALA A 378 22.01 -0.87 19.10
CA ALA A 378 22.49 -2.11 18.51
C ALA A 378 23.71 -1.91 17.59
N ILE A 379 23.78 -0.79 16.85
CA ILE A 379 24.92 -0.45 16.00
C ILE A 379 26.12 -0.05 16.86
N LEU A 380 25.90 0.77 17.90
CA LEU A 380 26.94 1.17 18.85
C LEU A 380 27.49 -0.04 19.61
N TYR A 381 26.61 -0.94 20.05
CA TYR A 381 27.00 -2.20 20.66
C TYR A 381 27.85 -3.06 19.72
N GLY A 382 27.43 -3.18 18.44
CA GLY A 382 28.23 -3.85 17.41
C GLY A 382 29.65 -3.31 17.32
N ARG A 383 29.79 -1.99 17.13
CA ARG A 383 31.10 -1.33 16.98
C ARG A 383 32.00 -1.50 18.21
N THR A 384 31.44 -1.38 19.41
CA THR A 384 32.23 -1.47 20.65
C THR A 384 32.67 -2.90 20.97
N HIS A 385 31.87 -3.91 20.58
CA HIS A 385 32.14 -5.31 20.92
C HIS A 385 32.82 -6.10 19.80
N GLU A 386 32.87 -5.56 18.59
CA GLU A 386 33.53 -6.20 17.44
C GLU A 386 35.00 -6.47 17.73
N LYS A 387 35.74 -5.45 18.21
CA LYS A 387 37.16 -5.58 18.55
C LYS A 387 37.41 -6.66 19.61
N ILE A 388 36.59 -6.66 20.67
CA ILE A 388 36.68 -7.64 21.77
C ILE A 388 36.43 -9.07 21.23
N ALA A 389 35.48 -9.23 20.31
CA ALA A 389 35.19 -10.52 19.71
C ALA A 389 36.33 -11.01 18.80
N LEU A 390 36.99 -10.12 18.07
CA LEU A 390 38.17 -10.44 17.26
C LEU A 390 39.36 -10.86 18.13
N GLU A 391 39.69 -10.09 19.17
CA GLU A 391 40.79 -10.41 20.11
C GLU A 391 40.59 -11.79 20.75
N LYS A 392 39.35 -12.10 21.16
CA LYS A 392 39.00 -13.40 21.74
C LYS A 392 39.05 -14.54 20.72
N TYR A 393 38.71 -14.26 19.47
CA TYR A 393 38.83 -15.23 18.38
C TYR A 393 40.30 -15.54 18.08
N GLU A 394 41.17 -14.52 18.04
CA GLU A 394 42.62 -14.67 17.87
C GLU A 394 43.22 -15.56 18.97
N GLU A 395 42.84 -15.33 20.23
CA GLU A 395 43.30 -16.12 21.38
C GLU A 395 42.89 -17.60 21.27
N ILE A 396 41.61 -17.87 20.99
CA ILE A 396 41.07 -19.24 20.95
C ILE A 396 41.62 -20.02 19.76
N MET A 397 41.63 -19.40 18.59
CA MET A 397 42.04 -20.05 17.34
C MET A 397 43.54 -20.00 17.11
N LYS A 398 44.29 -19.23 17.91
CA LYS A 398 45.73 -19.00 17.78
C LYS A 398 46.11 -18.51 16.38
N VAL A 399 45.30 -17.61 15.83
CA VAL A 399 45.53 -16.98 14.52
C VAL A 399 45.62 -15.47 14.69
N GLN A 400 46.34 -14.80 13.80
CA GLN A 400 46.37 -13.35 13.73
C GLN A 400 45.30 -12.85 12.75
N VAL A 401 44.46 -11.94 13.20
CA VAL A 401 43.44 -11.26 12.40
C VAL A 401 43.94 -9.86 12.05
N LYS A 402 44.15 -9.60 10.76
CA LYS A 402 44.54 -8.28 10.26
C LYS A 402 43.31 -7.41 10.03
N SER A 403 43.45 -6.12 10.32
CA SER A 403 42.45 -5.10 9.99
C SER A 403 42.19 -5.06 8.49
N SER A 404 40.92 -4.96 8.13
CA SER A 404 40.44 -5.01 6.75
C SER A 404 40.02 -3.63 6.26
N GLY A 405 40.31 -3.32 5.00
CA GLY A 405 39.80 -2.15 4.29
C GLY A 405 38.58 -2.45 3.42
N PHE A 406 38.45 -1.75 2.30
CA PHE A 406 37.37 -1.90 1.33
C PHE A 406 37.86 -2.58 0.05
N PHE A 407 37.39 -3.80 -0.18
CA PHE A 407 37.74 -4.62 -1.34
C PHE A 407 36.74 -4.39 -2.47
N ILE A 408 37.26 -4.16 -3.68
CA ILE A 408 36.48 -3.87 -4.89
C ILE A 408 36.64 -5.06 -5.85
N SER A 409 35.53 -5.48 -6.47
CA SER A 409 35.60 -6.55 -7.48
C SER A 409 36.29 -6.04 -8.74
N LYS A 410 37.35 -6.74 -9.17
CA LYS A 410 38.07 -6.45 -10.43
C LYS A 410 37.18 -6.63 -11.67
N GLU A 411 36.27 -7.61 -11.64
CA GLU A 411 35.32 -7.88 -12.73
C GLU A 411 34.14 -6.90 -12.73
N TYR A 412 33.62 -6.58 -11.54
CA TYR A 412 32.46 -5.72 -11.35
C TYR A 412 32.81 -4.52 -10.44
N PRO A 413 33.42 -3.47 -10.98
CA PRO A 413 34.01 -2.38 -10.18
C PRO A 413 32.98 -1.53 -9.41
N TYR A 414 31.69 -1.68 -9.72
CA TYR A 414 30.58 -1.11 -8.95
C TYR A 414 30.18 -1.95 -7.72
N LEU A 415 30.83 -3.09 -7.48
CA LEU A 415 30.64 -3.96 -6.32
C LEU A 415 31.82 -3.87 -5.37
N GLY A 416 31.53 -3.95 -4.08
CA GLY A 416 32.58 -4.06 -3.06
C GLY A 416 32.10 -4.60 -1.73
N ALA A 417 33.07 -4.99 -0.91
CA ALA A 417 32.88 -5.55 0.42
C ALA A 417 33.93 -5.03 1.39
N SER A 418 33.65 -5.11 2.67
CA SER A 418 34.59 -4.78 3.73
C SER A 418 34.37 -5.84 4.81
N PRO A 419 35.17 -6.92 4.81
CA PRO A 419 35.10 -7.95 5.85
C PRO A 419 35.56 -7.37 7.19
N ASP A 420 35.13 -7.97 8.30
CA ASP A 420 35.44 -7.45 9.64
C ASP A 420 36.90 -7.76 10.03
N GLY A 421 37.50 -8.81 9.46
CA GLY A 421 38.94 -9.10 9.58
C GLY A 421 39.45 -10.08 8.53
N LEU A 422 40.78 -10.13 8.35
CA LEU A 422 41.47 -11.02 7.42
C LEU A 422 42.37 -12.00 8.19
N ILE A 423 42.39 -13.27 7.80
CA ILE A 423 43.25 -14.31 8.38
C ILE A 423 44.12 -14.87 7.26
N ASN A 424 45.43 -14.90 7.46
CA ASN A 424 46.39 -15.45 6.47
C ASN A 424 46.17 -14.83 5.08
N GLU A 425 46.26 -15.62 4.01
CA GLU A 425 46.11 -15.16 2.62
C GLU A 425 44.63 -15.17 2.16
N ASP A 426 43.87 -16.21 2.51
CA ASP A 426 42.51 -16.43 1.96
C ASP A 426 41.37 -16.42 3.01
N GLY A 427 41.70 -16.22 4.28
CA GLY A 427 40.73 -16.29 5.38
C GLY A 427 40.03 -14.97 5.65
N LEU A 428 38.72 -15.02 5.91
CA LEU A 428 37.90 -13.86 6.27
C LEU A 428 37.17 -14.10 7.59
N VAL A 429 37.03 -13.05 8.39
CA VAL A 429 36.21 -13.02 9.61
C VAL A 429 35.07 -12.04 9.44
N GLU A 430 33.87 -12.49 9.80
CA GLU A 430 32.67 -11.65 9.93
C GLU A 430 32.08 -11.86 11.33
N VAL A 431 32.03 -10.78 12.09
CA VAL A 431 31.59 -10.74 13.48
C VAL A 431 30.14 -10.25 13.54
N LYS A 432 29.36 -10.84 14.45
CA LYS A 432 27.98 -10.42 14.74
C LYS A 432 27.76 -10.36 16.25
N CYS A 433 27.81 -9.16 16.81
CA CYS A 433 27.46 -8.90 18.21
C CYS A 433 25.94 -8.65 18.34
N LEU A 434 25.21 -9.63 18.90
CA LEU A 434 23.75 -9.61 18.96
C LEU A 434 23.23 -8.82 20.17
N TYR A 435 22.94 -7.52 19.99
CA TYR A 435 22.43 -6.64 21.06
C TYR A 435 21.17 -7.17 21.78
N SER A 436 20.28 -7.87 21.07
CA SER A 436 19.02 -8.37 21.63
C SER A 436 19.21 -9.40 22.74
N ILE A 437 20.33 -10.13 22.76
CA ILE A 437 20.63 -11.19 23.73
C ILE A 437 21.82 -10.85 24.62
N ARG A 438 22.23 -9.57 24.67
CA ARG A 438 23.42 -9.11 25.39
C ARG A 438 23.46 -9.50 26.88
N ASN A 439 22.29 -9.74 27.49
CA ASN A 439 22.13 -10.10 28.90
C ASN A 439 21.68 -11.56 29.10
N GLU A 440 21.68 -12.38 28.04
CA GLU A 440 21.16 -13.75 28.08
C GLU A 440 22.22 -14.75 27.61
N LYS A 441 22.13 -16.00 28.10
CA LYS A 441 22.93 -17.09 27.53
C LYS A 441 22.34 -17.51 26.18
N ILE A 442 23.19 -17.76 25.19
CA ILE A 442 22.80 -18.11 23.81
C ILE A 442 21.82 -19.30 23.78
N LYS A 443 22.02 -20.33 24.62
CA LYS A 443 21.13 -21.49 24.71
C LYS A 443 19.71 -21.12 25.16
N GLU A 444 19.58 -20.28 26.19
CA GLU A 444 18.29 -19.83 26.71
C GLU A 444 17.54 -18.96 25.69
N SER A 445 18.25 -18.12 24.94
CA SER A 445 17.63 -17.28 23.90
C SER A 445 17.17 -18.08 22.67
N LEU A 446 17.82 -19.20 22.35
CA LEU A 446 17.41 -20.11 21.27
C LEU A 446 16.10 -20.82 21.59
N GLU A 447 15.89 -21.24 22.85
CA GLU A 447 14.66 -21.87 23.34
C GLU A 447 13.45 -20.91 23.25
N LYS A 448 13.67 -19.63 23.55
CA LYS A 448 12.65 -18.57 23.49
C LYS A 448 12.21 -18.18 22.06
N LYS A 449 12.80 -18.79 21.02
CA LYS A 449 12.52 -18.50 19.58
C LYS A 449 12.53 -16.99 19.26
N GLN A 450 13.47 -16.24 19.84
CA GLN A 450 13.55 -14.80 19.58
C GLN A 450 13.77 -14.51 18.08
N LYS A 451 13.08 -13.49 17.57
CA LYS A 451 13.25 -13.01 16.19
C LYS A 451 14.66 -12.43 16.02
N ASN A 452 15.26 -12.60 14.84
CA ASN A 452 16.58 -12.08 14.41
C ASN A 452 17.84 -12.85 14.89
N MET A 453 17.71 -14.08 15.39
CA MET A 453 18.90 -14.92 15.64
C MET A 453 19.54 -15.42 14.34
N CYS A 454 20.85 -15.24 14.19
CA CYS A 454 21.65 -15.73 13.07
C CYS A 454 22.15 -17.17 13.22
N VAL A 455 21.95 -17.80 14.38
CA VAL A 455 22.35 -19.18 14.66
C VAL A 455 21.13 -20.07 15.00
N LYS A 456 21.28 -21.37 14.79
CA LYS A 456 20.35 -22.46 15.16
C LYS A 456 21.14 -23.57 15.85
N LEU A 457 20.48 -24.33 16.71
CA LEU A 457 21.04 -25.53 17.32
C LEU A 457 20.65 -26.73 16.45
N GLU A 458 21.63 -27.48 15.93
CA GLU A 458 21.45 -28.77 15.27
C GLU A 458 22.51 -29.72 15.85
N ASP A 459 22.11 -30.93 16.25
CA ASP A 459 23.02 -31.96 16.81
C ASP A 459 23.92 -31.46 17.95
N GLU A 460 23.34 -30.72 18.90
CA GLU A 460 24.03 -30.06 20.03
C GLU A 460 25.12 -29.03 19.64
N LYS A 461 25.28 -28.75 18.34
CA LYS A 461 26.22 -27.77 17.80
C LYS A 461 25.49 -26.52 17.32
N LEU A 462 26.17 -25.39 17.41
CA LEU A 462 25.67 -24.12 16.89
C LEU A 462 25.99 -24.02 15.40
N HIS A 463 24.95 -23.88 14.58
CA HIS A 463 25.06 -23.68 13.14
C HIS A 463 24.55 -22.29 12.75
N LEU A 464 25.25 -21.60 11.86
CA LEU A 464 24.74 -20.39 11.23
C LEU A 464 23.50 -20.73 10.39
N LYS A 465 22.41 -19.99 10.58
CA LYS A 465 21.25 -20.08 9.69
C LYS A 465 21.67 -19.59 8.31
N LYS A 466 21.13 -20.21 7.24
CA LYS A 466 21.13 -19.65 5.89
C LYS A 466 20.30 -18.37 5.84
N ILE A 467 20.80 -17.30 6.44
CA ILE A 467 20.28 -15.96 6.27
C ILE A 467 20.91 -15.42 5.00
N THR A 468 20.07 -15.12 4.02
CA THR A 468 20.48 -14.64 2.69
C THR A 468 21.50 -13.51 2.76
N ASN A 469 21.38 -12.59 3.73
CA ASN A 469 22.27 -11.43 3.86
C ASN A 469 23.72 -11.79 4.24
N ILE A 470 23.92 -12.84 5.04
CA ILE A 470 25.25 -13.25 5.51
C ILE A 470 25.95 -14.05 4.41
N PHE A 471 25.26 -15.00 3.78
CA PHE A 471 25.81 -15.78 2.68
C PHE A 471 26.08 -14.95 1.41
N THR A 472 25.29 -13.91 1.13
CA THR A 472 25.61 -12.97 0.06
C THR A 472 26.83 -12.11 0.36
N LYS A 473 27.19 -11.90 1.64
CA LYS A 473 28.42 -11.19 1.97
C LYS A 473 29.64 -12.02 1.55
N PHE A 474 29.71 -13.28 1.96
CA PHE A 474 30.79 -14.22 1.60
C PHE A 474 30.91 -14.59 0.11
N ARG A 475 29.87 -14.32 -0.70
CA ARG A 475 29.93 -14.53 -2.16
C ARG A 475 30.37 -13.29 -2.95
N VAL A 476 30.43 -12.13 -2.29
CA VAL A 476 30.74 -10.83 -2.90
C VAL A 476 32.07 -10.26 -2.40
N SER A 477 32.46 -10.58 -1.16
CA SER A 477 33.84 -10.50 -0.66
C SER A 477 34.65 -11.65 -1.23
#